data_AF-A0ABD4K4B1-F1
#
_entry.id   AF-A0ABD4K4B1-F1
#
_cell.length_a   1.000
_cell.length_b   1.000
_cell.length_c   1.000
_cell.angle_alpha   90.00
_cell.angle_beta   90.00
_cell.angle_gamma   90.00
#
_symmetry.space_group_name_H-M   'P 1'
#
loop_
_entity.id
_entity.type
_entity.pdbx_description
1 polymer ?
#
loop_
_entity_poly.entity_id
_entity_poly.type
_entity_poly.pdbx_seq_one_letter_code
_entity_poly.pdbx_strand_id
1 'polypeptide(L)'
;VVLLPDLARTLADREISAAVSIDVRNMPESPEIFEQAMSNLPDAFSPQLLFLDADRNTLIRRYSDTRRLHPLSSKNLSLESAIDKESDLLEPLRSRADLIVDTSEMSVHELAEMLRTRLLGKRERELTMVFESFGFKHGIPIDADYVFDVRFLPNPHWDPKLRPMTGLDKPVAAFLDRHTEVHNFIYQTRSYLELWLPMLETN
;
A
#
# COMPACT_ATOMS: atom_id res chain seq x y z
N VAL A 1 -10.14 0.90 -21.81
CA VAL A 1 -9.17 1.55 -22.73
C VAL A 1 -9.82 2.56 -23.68
N VAL A 2 -10.96 2.24 -24.32
CA VAL A 2 -11.62 3.14 -25.30
C VAL A 2 -11.92 4.56 -24.77
N LEU A 3 -12.26 4.70 -23.49
CA LEU A 3 -12.57 5.99 -22.86
C LEU A 3 -11.35 6.76 -22.33
N LEU A 4 -10.13 6.24 -22.52
CA LEU A 4 -8.90 6.89 -22.02
C LEU A 4 -8.71 8.31 -22.58
N PRO A 5 -8.91 8.58 -23.89
CA PRO A 5 -8.78 9.93 -24.42
C PRO A 5 -9.79 10.92 -23.82
N ASP A 6 -11.04 10.50 -23.61
CA ASP A 6 -12.09 11.35 -23.04
C ASP A 6 -11.82 11.66 -21.55
N LEU A 7 -11.35 10.66 -20.81
CA LEU A 7 -10.89 10.84 -19.43
C LEU A 7 -9.71 11.82 -19.38
N ALA A 8 -8.71 11.62 -20.24
CA ALA A 8 -7.53 12.48 -20.30
C ALA A 8 -7.91 13.94 -20.61
N ARG A 9 -8.80 14.19 -21.59
CA ARG A 9 -9.30 15.54 -21.88
C ARG A 9 -9.95 16.20 -20.66
N THR A 10 -10.80 15.45 -19.95
CA THR A 10 -11.48 15.95 -18.74
C THR A 10 -10.50 16.27 -17.62
N LEU A 11 -9.43 15.49 -17.48
CA LEU A 11 -8.38 15.70 -16.49
C LEU A 11 -7.42 16.84 -16.88
N ALA A 12 -7.19 17.05 -18.18
CA ALA A 12 -6.38 18.14 -18.71
C ALA A 12 -6.90 19.49 -18.22
N ASP A 13 -8.21 19.70 -18.35
CA ASP A 13 -8.90 20.94 -17.98
C ASP A 13 -8.79 21.26 -16.47
N ARG A 14 -8.45 20.26 -15.65
CA ARG A 14 -8.36 20.37 -14.19
C ARG A 14 -6.94 20.25 -13.65
N GLU A 15 -5.95 19.99 -14.50
CA GLU A 15 -4.55 19.73 -14.13
C GLU A 15 -4.39 18.59 -13.09
N ILE A 16 -5.18 17.51 -13.23
CA ILE A 16 -5.17 16.37 -12.28
C ILE A 16 -4.46 15.17 -12.90
N SER A 17 -3.55 14.55 -12.14
CA SER A 17 -2.97 13.24 -12.49
C SER A 17 -3.89 12.09 -12.08
N ALA A 18 -3.87 11.01 -12.85
CA ALA A 18 -4.64 9.79 -12.55
C ALA A 18 -3.83 8.53 -12.84
N ALA A 19 -4.17 7.44 -12.15
CA ALA A 19 -3.70 6.10 -12.45
C ALA A 19 -4.88 5.26 -12.95
N VAL A 20 -4.67 4.51 -14.03
CA VAL A 20 -5.68 3.61 -14.61
C VAL A 20 -5.16 2.19 -14.60
N SER A 21 -5.90 1.29 -13.95
CA SER A 21 -5.57 -0.14 -13.93
C SER A 21 -6.17 -0.84 -15.14
N ILE A 22 -5.36 -1.60 -15.85
CA ILE A 22 -5.78 -2.47 -16.95
C ILE A 22 -5.48 -3.92 -16.55
N ASP A 23 -6.47 -4.79 -16.69
CA ASP A 23 -6.36 -6.23 -16.49
C ASP A 23 -7.21 -6.97 -17.54
N VAL A 24 -7.16 -8.31 -17.54
CA VAL A 24 -7.92 -9.15 -18.49
C VAL A 24 -9.43 -8.91 -18.56
N ARG A 25 -10.04 -8.26 -17.56
CA ARG A 25 -11.48 -7.95 -17.53
C ARG A 25 -11.83 -6.67 -18.30
N ASN A 26 -10.88 -5.75 -18.45
CA ASN A 26 -11.09 -4.47 -19.10
C ASN A 26 -10.08 -4.19 -20.24
N MET A 27 -9.36 -5.25 -20.63
CA MET A 27 -8.46 -5.30 -21.77
C MET A 27 -9.17 -4.91 -23.09
N PRO A 28 -8.49 -4.18 -23.98
CA PRO A 28 -9.03 -3.87 -25.29
C PRO A 28 -9.16 -5.13 -26.15
N GLU A 29 -10.13 -5.16 -27.05
CA GLU A 29 -10.38 -6.31 -27.94
C GLU A 29 -9.20 -6.62 -28.86
N SER A 30 -8.36 -5.61 -29.14
CA SER A 30 -7.14 -5.78 -29.91
C SER A 30 -6.03 -4.80 -29.48
N PRO A 31 -4.75 -5.13 -29.74
CA PRO A 31 -3.63 -4.22 -29.46
C PRO A 31 -3.75 -2.88 -30.20
N GLU A 32 -4.34 -2.85 -31.40
CA GLU A 32 -4.50 -1.63 -32.19
C GLU A 32 -5.39 -0.59 -31.51
N ILE A 33 -6.42 -1.04 -30.78
CA ILE A 33 -7.31 -0.15 -30.01
C ILE A 33 -6.53 0.53 -28.88
N PHE A 34 -5.59 -0.18 -28.26
CA PHE A 34 -4.71 0.41 -27.24
C PHE A 34 -3.80 1.47 -27.85
N GLU A 35 -3.13 1.14 -28.96
CA GLU A 35 -2.25 2.08 -29.68
C GLU A 35 -2.99 3.35 -30.12
N GLN A 36 -4.20 3.18 -30.65
CA GLN A 36 -5.03 4.28 -31.07
C GLN A 36 -5.47 5.13 -29.87
N ALA A 37 -5.80 4.51 -28.73
CA ALA A 37 -6.13 5.24 -27.52
C ALA A 37 -4.94 6.04 -26.99
N MET A 38 -3.73 5.48 -27.00
CA MET A 38 -2.50 6.17 -26.57
C MET A 38 -2.11 7.31 -27.51
N SER A 39 -2.23 7.10 -28.82
CA SER A 39 -1.93 8.13 -29.83
C SER A 39 -2.92 9.30 -29.82
N ASN A 40 -4.13 9.09 -29.29
CA ASN A 40 -5.18 10.11 -29.20
C ASN A 40 -5.22 10.86 -27.86
N LEU A 41 -4.26 10.60 -26.97
CA LEU A 41 -4.14 11.36 -25.73
C LEU A 41 -3.76 12.82 -26.03
N PRO A 42 -4.25 13.80 -25.24
CA PRO A 42 -3.84 15.18 -25.39
C PRO A 42 -2.33 15.34 -25.16
N ASP A 43 -1.66 16.21 -25.93
CA ASP A 43 -0.21 16.47 -25.82
C ASP A 43 0.23 16.91 -24.41
N ALA A 44 -0.69 17.41 -23.59
CA ALA A 44 -0.46 17.77 -22.20
C ALA A 44 -0.17 16.56 -21.29
N PHE A 45 -0.50 15.34 -21.72
CA PHE A 45 -0.26 14.11 -20.98
C PHE A 45 0.90 13.32 -21.58
N SER A 46 1.85 12.95 -20.71
CA SER A 46 2.85 11.92 -20.99
C SER A 46 2.49 10.69 -20.17
N PRO A 47 1.71 9.72 -20.71
CA PRO A 47 1.38 8.51 -19.97
C PRO A 47 2.65 7.71 -19.67
N GLN A 48 2.66 7.01 -18.53
CA GLN A 48 3.65 5.98 -18.22
C GLN A 48 2.92 4.65 -18.06
N LEU A 49 3.33 3.65 -18.82
CA LEU A 49 2.80 2.30 -18.76
C LEU A 49 3.67 1.45 -17.82
N LEU A 50 3.12 1.19 -16.64
CA LEU A 50 3.70 0.30 -15.64
C LEU A 50 3.05 -1.09 -15.76
N PHE A 51 3.87 -2.13 -15.89
CA PHE A 51 3.43 -3.52 -15.89
C PHE A 51 3.89 -4.22 -14.61
N LEU A 52 2.93 -4.76 -13.85
CA LEU A 52 3.22 -5.58 -12.67
C LEU A 52 3.19 -7.05 -13.07
N ASP A 53 4.31 -7.73 -12.87
CA ASP A 53 4.52 -9.13 -13.21
C ASP A 53 4.79 -9.96 -11.95
N ALA A 54 4.65 -11.28 -12.05
CA ALA A 54 5.07 -12.22 -11.03
C ALA A 54 5.26 -13.60 -11.67
N ASP A 55 6.14 -14.41 -11.09
CA ASP A 55 6.34 -15.77 -11.54
C ASP A 55 5.07 -16.61 -11.35
N ARG A 56 4.96 -17.64 -12.18
CA ARG A 56 3.80 -18.54 -12.25
C ARG A 56 3.48 -19.20 -10.91
N ASN A 57 4.49 -19.66 -10.17
CA ASN A 57 4.29 -20.35 -8.89
C ASN A 57 3.78 -19.38 -7.83
N THR A 58 4.30 -18.15 -7.82
CA THR A 58 3.83 -17.08 -6.95
C THR A 58 2.38 -16.73 -7.21
N LEU A 59 1.98 -16.60 -8.48
CA LEU A 59 0.58 -16.34 -8.85
C LEU A 59 -0.35 -17.47 -8.39
N ILE A 60 0.02 -18.74 -8.64
CA ILE A 60 -0.76 -19.91 -8.19
C ILE A 60 -0.95 -19.89 -6.67
N ARG A 61 0.12 -19.60 -5.92
CA ARG A 61 0.08 -19.49 -4.46
C ARG A 61 -0.87 -18.38 -4.00
N ARG A 62 -0.75 -17.17 -4.57
CA ARG A 62 -1.61 -16.01 -4.21
C ARG A 62 -3.10 -16.26 -4.47
N TYR A 63 -3.45 -16.93 -5.57
CA TYR A 63 -4.83 -17.33 -5.84
C TYR A 63 -5.34 -18.38 -4.85
N SER A 64 -4.48 -19.33 -4.46
CA SER A 64 -4.82 -20.34 -3.45
C SER A 64 -5.08 -19.73 -2.07
N ASP A 65 -4.28 -18.74 -1.68
CA ASP A 65 -4.38 -18.08 -0.37
C ASP A 65 -5.62 -17.17 -0.27
N THR A 66 -5.95 -16.44 -1.34
CA THR A 66 -7.03 -15.44 -1.32
C THR A 66 -8.42 -16.00 -1.59
N ARG A 67 -8.54 -17.28 -1.99
CA ARG A 67 -9.79 -17.94 -2.45
C ARG A 67 -10.53 -17.18 -3.56
N ARG A 68 -9.87 -16.23 -4.22
CA ARG A 68 -10.46 -15.48 -5.34
C ARG A 68 -10.40 -16.34 -6.58
N LEU A 69 -11.49 -16.34 -7.35
CA LEU A 69 -11.50 -16.97 -8.67
C LEU A 69 -10.73 -16.10 -9.66
N HIS A 70 -9.90 -16.74 -10.48
CA HIS A 70 -9.22 -16.09 -11.59
C HIS A 70 -10.24 -15.59 -12.61
N PRO A 71 -10.13 -14.38 -13.19
CA PRO A 71 -11.11 -13.85 -14.14
C PRO A 71 -11.34 -14.75 -15.37
N LEU A 72 -10.27 -15.39 -15.87
CA LEU A 72 -10.32 -16.38 -16.95
C LEU A 72 -10.66 -17.81 -16.49
N SER A 73 -10.83 -18.05 -15.19
CA SER A 73 -11.28 -19.37 -14.72
C SER A 73 -12.72 -19.61 -15.17
N SER A 74 -12.92 -20.68 -15.92
CA SER A 74 -14.23 -21.17 -16.36
C SER A 74 -14.29 -22.67 -16.13
N LYS A 75 -15.47 -23.30 -16.25
CA LYS A 75 -15.66 -24.73 -15.94
C LYS A 75 -14.68 -25.68 -16.64
N ASN A 76 -14.00 -25.25 -17.71
CA ASN A 76 -13.08 -26.05 -18.51
C ASN A 76 -11.61 -25.58 -18.47
N LEU A 77 -11.26 -24.57 -17.67
CA LEU A 77 -9.89 -24.03 -17.63
C LEU A 77 -9.31 -24.15 -16.21
N SER A 78 -8.17 -24.84 -16.08
CA SER A 78 -7.44 -24.89 -14.81
C SER A 78 -6.88 -23.50 -14.47
N LEU A 79 -6.59 -23.25 -13.18
CA LEU A 79 -5.95 -22.01 -12.74
C LEU A 79 -4.63 -21.76 -13.48
N GLU A 80 -3.83 -22.81 -13.62
CA GLU A 80 -2.58 -22.82 -14.36
C GLU A 80 -2.76 -22.36 -15.81
N SER A 81 -3.67 -22.98 -16.55
CA SER A 81 -3.95 -22.59 -17.94
C SER A 81 -4.60 -21.21 -18.04
N ALA A 82 -5.29 -20.75 -17.00
CA ALA A 82 -5.83 -19.39 -16.93
C ALA A 82 -4.72 -18.35 -16.80
N ILE A 83 -3.71 -18.61 -15.97
CA ILE A 83 -2.53 -17.74 -15.79
C ILE A 83 -1.71 -17.71 -17.08
N ASP A 84 -1.45 -18.88 -17.69
CA ASP A 84 -0.68 -18.95 -18.94
C ASP A 84 -1.40 -18.16 -20.06
N LYS A 85 -2.73 -18.31 -20.17
CA LYS A 85 -3.55 -17.56 -21.13
C LYS A 85 -3.60 -16.06 -20.82
N GLU A 86 -3.63 -15.67 -19.55
CA GLU A 86 -3.55 -14.25 -19.16
C GLU A 86 -2.22 -13.64 -19.59
N SER A 87 -1.10 -14.36 -19.41
CA SER A 87 0.22 -13.92 -19.88
C SER A 87 0.22 -13.67 -21.39
N ASP A 88 -0.31 -14.60 -22.19
CA ASP A 88 -0.40 -14.46 -23.65
C ASP A 88 -1.24 -13.24 -24.06
N LEU A 89 -2.36 -13.01 -23.36
CA LEU A 89 -3.24 -11.88 -23.63
C LEU A 89 -2.57 -10.55 -23.29
N LEU A 90 -1.83 -10.48 -22.18
CA LEU A 90 -1.20 -9.26 -21.69
C LEU A 90 0.15 -8.93 -22.36
N GLU A 91 0.74 -9.85 -23.10
CA GLU A 91 2.04 -9.67 -23.79
C GLU A 91 2.11 -8.40 -24.67
N PRO A 92 1.07 -8.00 -25.42
CA PRO A 92 1.09 -6.75 -26.18
C PRO A 92 1.20 -5.49 -25.31
N LEU A 93 0.71 -5.53 -24.07
CA LEU A 93 0.88 -4.43 -23.11
C LEU A 93 2.25 -4.49 -22.44
N ARG A 94 2.69 -5.70 -22.05
CA ARG A 94 3.99 -5.93 -21.43
C ARG A 94 5.15 -5.46 -22.32
N SER A 95 5.11 -5.82 -23.60
CA SER A 95 6.13 -5.43 -24.59
C SER A 95 6.25 -3.91 -24.82
N ARG A 96 5.23 -3.14 -24.42
CA ARG A 96 5.18 -1.68 -24.53
C ARG A 96 5.35 -0.96 -23.20
N ALA A 97 5.52 -1.71 -22.11
CA ALA A 97 5.65 -1.13 -20.79
C ALA A 97 6.94 -0.32 -20.68
N ASP A 98 6.83 0.90 -20.16
CA ASP A 98 7.98 1.73 -19.82
C ASP A 98 8.75 1.14 -18.64
N LEU A 99 8.03 0.44 -17.74
CA LEU A 99 8.60 -0.24 -16.59
C LEU A 99 7.87 -1.55 -16.32
N ILE A 100 8.63 -2.64 -16.26
CA ILE A 100 8.16 -3.94 -15.78
C ILE A 100 8.67 -4.14 -14.36
N VAL A 101 7.75 -4.47 -13.45
CA VAL A 101 8.03 -4.70 -12.04
C VAL A 101 7.74 -6.15 -11.70
N ASP A 102 8.77 -6.90 -11.35
CA ASP A 102 8.60 -8.23 -10.77
C ASP A 102 8.19 -8.11 -9.30
N THR A 103 6.96 -8.54 -9.00
CA THR A 103 6.37 -8.50 -7.67
C THR A 103 6.48 -9.84 -6.94
N SER A 104 7.18 -10.84 -7.48
CA SER A 104 7.16 -12.22 -6.97
C SER A 104 7.56 -12.29 -5.49
N GLU A 105 8.68 -11.67 -5.16
CA GLU A 105 9.25 -11.64 -3.80
C GLU A 105 8.95 -10.32 -3.07
N MET A 106 8.05 -9.48 -3.60
CA MET A 106 7.71 -8.20 -2.98
C MET A 106 6.49 -8.33 -2.08
N SER A 107 6.58 -7.76 -0.89
CA SER A 107 5.42 -7.40 -0.07
C SER A 107 4.65 -6.23 -0.69
N VAL A 108 3.40 -6.04 -0.24
CA VAL A 108 2.57 -4.90 -0.67
C VAL A 108 3.23 -3.56 -0.28
N HIS A 109 3.93 -3.52 0.85
CA HIS A 109 4.64 -2.33 1.32
C HIS A 109 5.84 -2.00 0.44
N GLU A 110 6.68 -2.99 0.12
CA GLU A 110 7.84 -2.80 -0.77
C GLU A 110 7.42 -2.36 -2.17
N LEU A 111 6.34 -2.93 -2.71
CA LEU A 111 5.77 -2.49 -3.99
C LEU A 111 5.30 -1.03 -3.91
N ALA A 112 4.55 -0.66 -2.86
CA ALA A 112 4.06 0.71 -2.69
C ALA A 112 5.20 1.72 -2.59
N GLU A 113 6.25 1.41 -1.83
CA GLU A 113 7.42 2.28 -1.67
C GLU A 113 8.23 2.42 -2.95
N MET A 114 8.42 1.32 -3.68
CA MET A 114 9.10 1.35 -4.97
C MET A 114 8.32 2.22 -5.98
N LEU A 115 7.00 2.05 -6.07
CA LEU A 115 6.17 2.85 -6.97
C LEU A 115 6.15 4.32 -6.59
N ARG A 116 6.06 4.64 -5.28
CA ARG A 116 6.19 6.02 -4.80
C ARG A 116 7.51 6.66 -5.23
N THR A 117 8.62 5.96 -4.98
CA THR A 117 9.97 6.43 -5.31
C THR A 117 10.13 6.68 -6.80
N ARG A 118 9.56 5.80 -7.64
CA ARG A 118 9.67 5.88 -9.10
C ARG A 118 8.76 6.94 -9.72
N LEU A 119 7.50 7.03 -9.26
CA LEU A 119 6.48 7.87 -9.89
C LEU A 119 6.51 9.33 -9.40
N LEU A 120 6.85 9.57 -8.14
CA LEU A 120 6.92 10.93 -7.58
C LEU A 120 8.32 11.53 -7.68
N GLY A 121 9.27 10.78 -8.25
CA GLY A 121 10.71 11.04 -8.11
C GLY A 121 11.16 10.87 -6.65
N LYS A 122 12.47 11.01 -6.39
CA LYS A 122 12.95 11.27 -5.02
C LYS A 122 12.42 12.62 -4.54
N ARG A 123 11.15 12.68 -4.11
CA ARG A 123 10.83 13.51 -2.96
C ARG A 123 11.63 12.93 -1.81
N GLU A 124 12.25 13.80 -1.02
CA GLU A 124 12.88 13.41 0.25
C GLU A 124 11.95 12.39 0.92
N ARG A 125 12.47 11.22 1.25
CA ARG A 125 11.71 10.15 1.91
C ARG A 125 11.06 10.76 3.15
N GLU A 126 9.79 11.14 3.05
CA GLU A 126 9.04 11.55 4.23
C GLU A 126 8.72 10.26 4.98
N LEU A 127 9.56 9.96 5.98
CA LEU A 127 9.34 8.85 6.91
C LEU A 127 7.93 9.00 7.50
N THR A 128 7.05 8.05 7.20
CA THR A 128 5.72 8.01 7.80
C THR A 128 5.81 7.28 9.14
N MET A 129 5.66 8.02 10.24
CA MET A 129 5.62 7.45 11.58
C MET A 129 4.19 7.05 11.96
N VAL A 130 3.97 5.76 12.25
CA VAL A 130 2.69 5.25 12.75
C VAL A 130 2.81 4.97 14.25
N PHE A 131 1.92 5.56 15.05
CA PHE A 131 1.83 5.31 16.48
C PHE A 131 0.54 4.53 16.75
N GLU A 132 0.69 3.31 17.27
CA GLU A 132 -0.44 2.44 17.60
C GLU A 132 -0.40 2.00 19.05
N SER A 133 -1.58 1.80 19.62
CA SER A 133 -1.75 1.23 20.96
C SER A 133 -2.32 -0.19 20.84
N PHE A 134 -1.74 -1.13 21.57
CA PHE A 134 -2.24 -2.50 21.65
C PHE A 134 -2.31 -2.98 23.10
N GLY A 135 -3.00 -4.10 23.33
CA GLY A 135 -2.98 -4.79 24.62
C GLY A 135 -2.31 -6.15 24.46
N PHE A 136 -1.31 -6.47 25.29
CA PHE A 136 -0.57 -7.74 25.24
C PHE A 136 -1.45 -9.01 25.20
N LYS A 137 -2.65 -8.96 25.78
CA LYS A 137 -3.64 -10.05 25.70
C LYS A 137 -4.12 -10.38 24.26
N HIS A 138 -3.90 -9.47 23.32
CA HIS A 138 -4.28 -9.59 21.91
C HIS A 138 -3.07 -9.86 20.99
N GLY A 139 -1.88 -10.07 21.57
CA GLY A 139 -0.64 -10.18 20.81
C GLY A 139 0.00 -8.83 20.49
N ILE A 140 1.25 -8.89 20.04
CA ILE A 140 1.97 -7.72 19.51
C ILE A 140 1.58 -7.56 18.04
N PRO A 141 1.35 -6.34 17.54
CA PRO A 141 1.15 -6.09 16.11
C PRO A 141 2.28 -6.68 15.27
N ILE A 142 1.93 -7.30 14.15
CA ILE A 142 2.90 -8.03 13.31
C ILE A 142 3.83 -7.11 12.52
N ASP A 143 3.44 -5.84 12.39
CA ASP A 143 4.05 -4.78 11.61
C ASP A 143 4.76 -3.72 12.48
N ALA A 144 4.89 -3.98 13.80
CA ALA A 144 5.57 -3.05 14.70
C ALA A 144 7.10 -3.20 14.67
N ASP A 145 7.81 -2.12 14.28
CA ASP A 145 9.28 -2.04 14.34
C ASP A 145 9.80 -1.83 15.78
N TYR A 146 9.11 -1.00 16.56
CA TYR A 146 9.44 -0.68 17.95
C TYR A 146 8.26 -0.99 18.86
N VAL A 147 8.53 -1.71 19.96
CA VAL A 147 7.54 -2.03 20.98
C VAL A 147 8.00 -1.47 22.32
N PHE A 148 7.21 -0.56 22.89
CA PHE A 148 7.46 0.01 24.20
C PHE A 148 6.41 -0.47 25.21
N ASP A 149 6.82 -1.28 26.18
CA ASP A 149 5.92 -1.79 27.23
C ASP A 149 5.71 -0.74 28.33
N VAL A 150 4.46 -0.29 28.49
CA VAL A 150 4.05 0.73 29.47
C VAL A 150 3.33 0.16 30.70
N ARG A 151 3.29 -1.17 30.89
CA ARG A 151 2.54 -1.81 32.00
C ARG A 151 3.08 -1.46 33.39
N PHE A 152 4.30 -0.90 33.48
CA PHE A 152 4.88 -0.41 34.71
C PHE A 152 4.33 0.97 35.14
N LEU A 153 3.63 1.68 34.25
CA LEU A 153 3.01 2.97 34.56
C LEU A 153 1.78 2.78 35.46
N PRO A 154 1.35 3.85 36.18
CA PRO A 154 0.14 3.86 36.99
C PRO A 154 -1.08 3.39 36.20
N ASN A 155 -1.77 2.36 36.71
CA ASN A 155 -2.84 1.69 35.97
C ASN A 155 -4.23 2.16 36.45
N PRO A 156 -5.02 2.83 35.58
CA PRO A 156 -6.35 3.35 35.93
C PRO A 156 -7.42 2.25 36.11
N HIS A 157 -7.12 0.98 35.79
CA HIS A 157 -8.08 -0.13 35.83
C HIS A 157 -8.67 -0.39 37.23
N TRP A 158 -7.97 0.00 38.30
CA TRP A 158 -8.47 -0.16 39.68
C TRP A 158 -9.44 0.93 40.13
N ASP A 159 -9.56 2.05 39.40
CA ASP A 159 -10.59 3.04 39.64
C ASP A 159 -11.86 2.65 38.87
N PRO A 160 -12.97 2.27 39.55
CA PRO A 160 -14.19 1.84 38.88
C PRO A 160 -14.79 2.90 37.94
N LYS A 161 -14.51 4.19 38.18
CA LYS A 161 -14.99 5.29 37.32
C LYS A 161 -14.19 5.41 36.04
N LEU A 162 -12.90 5.07 36.06
CA LEU A 162 -12.01 5.17 34.91
C LEU A 162 -11.94 3.87 34.11
N ARG A 163 -12.21 2.72 34.74
CA ARG A 163 -12.20 1.40 34.11
C ARG A 163 -13.00 1.29 32.79
N PRO A 164 -14.21 1.88 32.63
CA PRO A 164 -14.93 1.83 31.37
C PRO A 164 -14.46 2.84 30.32
N MET A 165 -13.53 3.74 30.67
CA MET A 165 -13.03 4.81 29.82
C MET A 165 -11.76 4.39 29.07
N THR A 166 -11.37 5.21 28.09
CA THR A 166 -10.18 5.05 27.25
C THR A 166 -9.14 6.13 27.56
N GLY A 167 -7.90 5.94 27.07
CA GLY A 167 -6.85 6.97 27.20
C GLY A 167 -7.15 8.30 26.50
N LEU A 168 -8.14 8.33 25.60
CA LEU A 168 -8.59 9.56 24.94
C LEU A 168 -9.55 10.39 25.82
N ASP A 169 -10.13 9.79 26.84
CA ASP A 169 -11.05 10.46 27.75
C ASP A 169 -10.28 11.33 28.75
N LYS A 170 -10.67 12.61 28.87
CA LYS A 170 -10.02 13.59 29.76
C LYS A 170 -9.77 13.07 31.20
N PRO A 171 -10.69 12.33 31.85
CA PRO A 171 -10.44 11.80 33.19
C PRO A 171 -9.28 10.81 33.26
N VAL A 172 -9.08 9.98 32.23
CA VAL A 172 -7.97 9.02 32.16
C VAL A 172 -6.66 9.74 31.85
N ALA A 173 -6.68 10.70 30.92
CA ALA A 173 -5.53 11.54 30.62
C ALA A 173 -5.07 12.29 31.88
N ALA A 174 -5.99 12.97 32.59
CA ALA A 174 -5.69 13.65 33.86
C ALA A 174 -5.23 12.68 34.96
N PHE A 175 -5.74 11.43 34.96
CA PHE A 175 -5.24 10.41 35.87
C PHE A 175 -3.76 10.11 35.64
N LEU A 176 -3.33 9.97 34.39
CA LEU A 176 -1.95 9.67 34.04
C LEU A 176 -1.05 10.91 34.19
N ASP A 177 -1.55 12.10 33.87
CA ASP A 177 -0.82 13.38 33.90
C ASP A 177 -0.28 13.74 35.30
N ARG A 178 -0.97 13.32 36.37
CA ARG A 178 -0.51 13.57 37.76
C ARG A 178 0.82 12.87 38.09
N HIS A 179 1.26 11.92 37.27
CA HIS A 179 2.40 11.07 37.52
C HIS A 179 3.62 11.51 36.69
N THR A 180 4.69 11.88 37.38
CA THR A 180 5.93 12.37 36.75
C THR A 180 6.56 11.34 35.81
N GLU A 181 6.44 10.05 36.14
CA GLU A 181 6.94 8.93 35.37
C GLU A 181 6.28 8.80 34.00
N VAL A 182 5.01 9.20 33.85
CA VAL A 182 4.30 9.22 32.56
C VAL A 182 4.93 10.25 31.63
N HIS A 183 5.12 11.47 32.13
CA HIS A 183 5.78 12.55 31.40
C HIS A 183 7.22 12.21 31.03
N ASN A 184 7.97 11.66 31.99
CA ASN A 184 9.34 11.24 31.74
C ASN A 184 9.41 10.12 30.70
N PHE A 185 8.50 9.15 30.74
CA PHE A 185 8.46 8.09 29.74
C PHE A 185 8.20 8.63 28.33
N ILE A 186 7.23 9.53 28.17
CA ILE A 186 6.94 10.18 26.87
C ILE A 186 8.17 10.95 26.39
N TYR A 187 8.79 11.75 27.27
CA TYR A 187 9.96 12.55 26.95
C TYR A 187 11.16 11.67 26.55
N GLN A 188 11.47 10.63 27.31
CA GLN A 188 12.62 9.77 27.02
C GLN A 188 12.38 8.92 25.78
N THR A 189 11.15 8.44 25.56
CA THR A 189 10.81 7.64 24.37
C THR A 189 10.91 8.48 23.09
N ARG A 190 10.37 9.71 23.07
CA ARG A 190 10.52 10.59 21.91
C ARG A 190 12.00 10.92 21.67
N SER A 191 12.76 11.22 22.73
CA SER A 191 14.17 11.60 22.57
C SER A 191 15.03 10.42 22.14
N TYR A 192 14.70 9.20 22.58
CA TYR A 192 15.30 7.99 22.05
C TYR A 192 15.03 7.83 20.54
N LEU A 193 13.78 8.00 20.10
CA LEU A 193 13.42 7.88 18.68
C LEU A 193 14.09 8.98 17.82
N GLU A 194 14.11 10.23 18.30
CA GLU A 194 14.74 11.37 17.63
C GLU A 194 16.23 11.14 17.32
N LEU A 195 16.94 10.39 18.16
CA LEU A 195 18.36 10.06 17.92
C LEU A 195 18.57 9.20 16.67
N TRP A 196 17.60 8.34 16.34
CA TRP A 196 17.69 7.38 15.23
C TRP A 196 16.91 7.83 13.99
N LEU A 197 15.99 8.78 14.15
CA LEU A 197 15.09 9.24 13.09
C LEU A 197 15.81 9.63 11.80
N PRO A 198 16.94 10.39 11.82
CA PRO A 198 17.66 10.73 10.59
C PRO A 198 18.22 9.51 9.85
N MET A 199 18.59 8.45 10.59
CA MET A 199 19.07 7.20 9.99
C MET A 199 17.90 6.39 9.43
N LEU A 200 16.75 6.37 10.12
CA LEU A 200 15.52 5.71 9.67
C LEU A 200 14.94 6.36 8.41
N GLU A 201 14.98 7.69 8.30
CA GLU A 201 14.56 8.44 7.10
C GLU A 201 15.38 8.10 5.85
N THR A 202 16.60 7.61 6.03
CA THR A 202 17.56 7.33 4.94
C THR A 202 17.78 5.85 4.68
N ASN A 203 17.13 4.94 5.43
CA ASN A 203 17.05 3.50 5.10
C ASN A 203 16.16 3.27 3.88
#